data_AF-A0A5B8VT19-F1
#
_entry.id   AF-A0A5B8VT19-F1
#
_cell.length_a   1.000
_cell.length_b   1.000
_cell.length_c   1.000
_cell.angle_alpha   90.00
_cell.angle_beta   90.00
_cell.angle_gamma   90.00
#
_symmetry.space_group_name_H-M   'P 1'
#
loop_
_entity.id
_entity.type
_entity.pdbx_description
1 polymer ?
#
loop_
_entity_poly.entity_id
_entity_poly.type
_entity_poly.pdbx_seq_one_letter_code
_entity_poly.pdbx_strand_id
1 'polypeptide(L)'
;MRLKKVEQGEGLFRKLLIIFISIVSGMRLPDAARIVMYHRDFYGKPMTMWTQAAMRGESRWSVGERELFAALTAKWNSCPFCINAHGTIASLVLNKTLVKELLDGSHPPNLPPKLRIILDFLEILAKTPDELTKEQIVAVLQNGISTQEFEDAVAVVALFSITVRCANALNFAALSDEDQIRAAKRMLAQGYVFGKDKMDGHPDHPALAEELRSRVLERPRLTDISLRQAIASRATGGAAVAEPIYDHLAQQVGQYSYKITDEQIEKVVQKTGSEKATFELITAAAVGAGLYRWDKGLSILQEANGSS
;
A
#
# COMPACT_ATOMS: atom_id res chain seq x y z
N MET A 1 -2.72 -15.06 -10.55
CA MET A 1 -3.17 -14.46 -9.27
C MET A 1 -4.09 -15.44 -8.55
N ARG A 2 -4.18 -15.43 -7.21
CA ARG A 2 -4.97 -16.42 -6.43
C ARG A 2 -6.48 -16.30 -6.58
N LEU A 3 -6.99 -15.12 -6.96
CA LEU A 3 -8.40 -14.90 -7.26
C LEU A 3 -8.58 -14.75 -8.78
N LYS A 4 -9.15 -15.77 -9.42
CA LYS A 4 -9.27 -15.86 -10.88
C LYS A 4 -10.23 -14.81 -11.45
N LYS A 5 -11.30 -14.46 -10.74
CA LYS A 5 -12.24 -13.41 -11.13
C LYS A 5 -11.61 -12.03 -11.07
N VAL A 6 -10.68 -11.80 -10.15
CA VAL A 6 -9.88 -10.56 -10.11
C VAL A 6 -8.94 -10.53 -11.32
N GLU A 7 -8.31 -11.65 -11.64
CA GLU A 7 -7.35 -11.73 -12.73
C GLU A 7 -8.03 -11.56 -14.08
N GLN A 8 -9.07 -12.33 -14.34
CA GLN A 8 -9.72 -12.39 -15.64
C GLN A 8 -10.73 -11.25 -15.83
N GLY A 9 -11.28 -10.72 -14.73
CA GLY A 9 -12.43 -9.83 -14.73
C GLY A 9 -13.74 -10.59 -14.52
N GLU A 10 -14.64 -9.99 -13.73
CA GLU A 10 -15.97 -10.53 -13.47
C GLU A 10 -16.95 -10.13 -14.60
N GLY A 11 -17.51 -11.13 -15.28
CA GLY A 11 -18.40 -10.94 -16.43
C GLY A 11 -17.69 -10.69 -17.77
N LEU A 12 -18.41 -10.83 -18.87
CA LEU A 12 -17.85 -10.75 -20.24
C LEU A 12 -17.26 -9.38 -20.55
N PHE A 13 -17.96 -8.31 -20.16
CA PHE A 13 -17.53 -6.94 -20.46
C PHE A 13 -16.16 -6.61 -19.83
N ARG A 14 -15.96 -6.95 -18.54
CA ARG A 14 -14.69 -6.68 -17.85
C ARG A 14 -13.53 -7.52 -18.40
N LYS A 15 -13.81 -8.78 -18.77
CA LYS A 15 -12.83 -9.64 -19.46
C LYS A 15 -12.35 -9.00 -20.75
N LEU A 16 -13.28 -8.57 -21.60
CA LEU A 16 -12.95 -7.91 -22.87
C LEU A 16 -12.20 -6.60 -22.66
N LEU A 17 -12.58 -5.79 -21.65
CA LEU A 17 -11.88 -4.55 -21.32
C LEU A 17 -10.42 -4.80 -20.91
N ILE A 18 -10.16 -5.80 -20.07
CA ILE A 18 -8.80 -6.17 -19.63
C ILE A 18 -7.95 -6.64 -20.82
N ILE A 19 -8.52 -7.45 -21.71
CA ILE A 19 -7.85 -7.92 -22.93
C ILE A 19 -7.51 -6.72 -23.82
N PHE A 20 -8.49 -5.83 -24.06
CA PHE A 20 -8.30 -4.64 -24.87
C PHE A 20 -7.19 -3.73 -24.33
N ILE A 21 -7.20 -3.43 -23.02
CA ILE A 21 -6.14 -2.61 -22.40
C ILE A 21 -4.78 -3.30 -22.53
N SER A 22 -4.72 -4.62 -22.36
CA SER A 22 -3.45 -5.36 -22.48
C SER A 22 -2.89 -5.30 -23.91
N ILE A 23 -3.76 -5.41 -24.92
CA ILE A 23 -3.38 -5.26 -26.34
C ILE A 23 -2.90 -3.83 -26.63
N VAL A 24 -3.68 -2.81 -26.26
CA VAL A 24 -3.34 -1.40 -26.52
C VAL A 24 -2.08 -0.97 -25.78
N SER A 25 -1.87 -1.49 -24.56
CA SER A 25 -0.67 -1.19 -23.78
C SER A 25 0.56 -1.96 -24.25
N GLY A 26 0.40 -3.03 -25.03
CA GLY A 26 1.50 -3.90 -25.45
C GLY A 26 2.10 -4.73 -24.31
N MET A 27 1.39 -4.84 -23.18
CA MET A 27 1.82 -5.61 -22.01
C MET A 27 0.62 -6.17 -21.24
N ARG A 28 0.86 -7.19 -20.42
CA ARG A 28 -0.17 -7.70 -19.49
C ARG A 28 -0.55 -6.58 -18.52
N LEU A 29 -1.85 -6.27 -18.39
CA LEU A 29 -2.33 -5.31 -17.39
C LEU A 29 -1.80 -5.70 -16.00
N PRO A 30 -1.05 -4.82 -15.28
CA PRO A 30 -0.48 -5.14 -13.98
C PRO A 30 -1.54 -5.49 -12.95
N ASP A 31 -1.23 -6.41 -12.02
CA ASP A 31 -2.20 -6.89 -11.04
C ASP A 31 -2.66 -5.80 -10.07
N ALA A 32 -1.80 -4.82 -9.78
CA ALA A 32 -2.18 -3.61 -9.05
C ALA A 32 -3.36 -2.86 -9.71
N ALA A 33 -3.37 -2.74 -11.04
CA ALA A 33 -4.47 -2.15 -11.78
C ALA A 33 -5.73 -3.04 -11.75
N ARG A 34 -5.56 -4.37 -11.79
CA ARG A 34 -6.69 -5.32 -11.74
C ARG A 34 -7.45 -5.23 -10.42
N ILE A 35 -6.76 -5.14 -9.28
CA ILE A 35 -7.45 -5.10 -7.97
C ILE A 35 -8.26 -3.81 -7.78
N VAL A 36 -7.77 -2.66 -8.25
CA VAL A 36 -8.50 -1.39 -8.17
C VAL A 36 -9.69 -1.34 -9.14
N MET A 37 -9.61 -2.06 -10.26
CA MET A 37 -10.74 -2.20 -11.19
C MET A 37 -11.79 -3.23 -10.70
N TYR A 38 -11.38 -4.23 -9.93
CA TYR A 38 -12.24 -5.35 -9.52
C TYR A 38 -13.40 -4.89 -8.62
N HIS A 39 -13.10 -4.18 -7.53
CA HIS A 39 -14.12 -3.68 -6.59
C HIS A 39 -13.97 -2.17 -6.42
N ARG A 40 -14.25 -1.45 -7.51
CA ARG A 40 -13.98 -0.01 -7.66
C ARG A 40 -14.56 0.84 -6.53
N ASP A 41 -15.82 0.64 -6.15
CA ASP A 41 -16.47 1.49 -5.15
C ASP A 41 -16.18 1.09 -3.70
N PHE A 42 -15.55 -0.08 -3.48
CA PHE A 42 -15.14 -0.58 -2.18
C PHE A 42 -13.69 -0.23 -1.87
N TYR A 43 -12.78 -0.60 -2.77
CA TYR A 43 -11.34 -0.42 -2.58
C TYR A 43 -10.74 0.49 -3.64
N GLY A 44 -11.09 0.25 -4.91
CA GLY A 44 -10.37 0.84 -6.04
C GLY A 44 -10.32 2.35 -6.05
N LYS A 45 -11.47 3.02 -6.06
CA LYS A 45 -11.56 4.49 -6.08
C LYS A 45 -10.90 5.12 -4.86
N PRO A 46 -11.27 4.79 -3.59
CA PRO A 46 -10.66 5.46 -2.43
C PRO A 46 -9.14 5.21 -2.37
N MET A 47 -8.69 3.98 -2.66
CA MET A 47 -7.26 3.67 -2.70
C MET A 47 -6.53 4.45 -3.81
N THR A 48 -7.07 4.45 -5.03
CA THR A 48 -6.47 5.17 -6.17
C THR A 48 -6.37 6.67 -5.90
N MET A 49 -7.41 7.28 -5.34
CA MET A 49 -7.39 8.71 -5.02
C MET A 49 -6.32 9.03 -3.98
N TRP A 50 -6.25 8.27 -2.89
CA TRP A 50 -5.24 8.52 -1.85
C TRP A 50 -3.82 8.27 -2.36
N THR A 51 -3.58 7.18 -3.10
CA THR A 51 -2.27 6.92 -3.71
C THR A 51 -1.85 8.00 -4.69
N GLN A 52 -2.78 8.48 -5.55
CA GLN A 52 -2.47 9.57 -6.45
C GLN A 52 -2.10 10.85 -5.70
N ALA A 53 -2.85 11.18 -4.66
CA ALA A 53 -2.59 12.36 -3.84
C ALA A 53 -1.20 12.26 -3.18
N ALA A 54 -0.92 11.16 -2.48
CA ALA A 54 0.35 10.94 -1.80
C ALA A 54 1.53 10.93 -2.77
N MET A 55 1.41 10.30 -3.94
CA MET A 55 2.54 10.07 -4.83
C MET A 55 2.75 11.16 -5.88
N ARG A 56 1.74 11.97 -6.19
CA ARG A 56 1.79 12.98 -7.25
C ARG A 56 1.25 14.36 -6.86
N GLY A 57 0.57 14.48 -5.72
CA GLY A 57 0.15 15.78 -5.17
C GLY A 57 1.34 16.64 -4.75
N GLU A 58 1.06 17.90 -4.42
CA GLU A 58 2.06 18.84 -3.90
C GLU A 58 2.69 18.26 -2.62
N SER A 59 4.01 18.27 -2.55
CA SER A 59 4.79 17.80 -1.40
C SER A 59 6.19 18.36 -1.53
N ARG A 60 6.87 18.55 -0.39
CA ARG A 60 8.30 18.89 -0.39
C ARG A 60 9.19 17.67 -0.63
N TRP A 61 8.64 16.46 -0.53
CA TRP A 61 9.29 15.26 -1.03
C TRP A 61 9.10 15.16 -2.55
N SER A 62 10.21 14.98 -3.25
CA SER A 62 10.19 14.73 -4.68
C SER A 62 9.41 13.46 -5.00
N VAL A 63 8.95 13.34 -6.25
CA VAL A 63 8.33 12.10 -6.75
C VAL A 63 9.29 10.92 -6.56
N GLY A 64 10.59 11.12 -6.77
CA GLY A 64 11.60 10.08 -6.58
C GLY A 64 11.71 9.61 -5.12
N GLU A 65 11.74 10.52 -4.15
CA GLU A 65 11.81 10.18 -2.73
C GLU A 65 10.56 9.43 -2.25
N ARG A 66 9.38 9.85 -2.70
CA ARG A 66 8.14 9.13 -2.39
C ARG A 66 8.12 7.71 -2.97
N GLU A 67 8.61 7.53 -4.19
CA GLU A 67 8.75 6.19 -4.80
C GLU A 67 9.82 5.35 -4.10
N LEU A 68 10.88 5.97 -3.55
CA LEU A 68 11.85 5.30 -2.70
C LEU A 68 11.22 4.85 -1.37
N PHE A 69 10.40 5.68 -0.72
CA PHE A 69 9.66 5.29 0.50
C PHE A 69 8.73 4.10 0.25
N ALA A 70 8.04 4.10 -0.90
CA ALA A 70 7.21 2.99 -1.35
C ALA A 70 8.02 1.70 -1.53
N ALA A 71 9.17 1.78 -2.21
CA ALA A 71 10.06 0.64 -2.47
C ALA A 71 10.66 0.07 -1.17
N LEU A 72 11.07 0.94 -0.23
CA LEU A 72 11.60 0.51 1.07
C LEU A 72 10.50 -0.08 1.96
N THR A 73 9.29 0.49 1.95
CA THR A 73 8.12 -0.11 2.63
C THR A 73 7.86 -1.53 2.12
N ALA A 74 7.96 -1.73 0.80
CA ALA A 74 7.85 -3.04 0.18
C ALA A 74 8.97 -4.00 0.56
N LYS A 75 10.21 -3.51 0.67
CA LYS A 75 11.36 -4.27 1.15
C LYS A 75 11.13 -4.76 2.58
N TRP A 76 10.76 -3.86 3.49
CA TRP A 76 10.53 -4.18 4.90
C TRP A 76 9.35 -5.14 5.12
N ASN A 77 8.41 -5.22 4.16
CA ASN A 77 7.27 -6.14 4.18
C ASN A 77 7.42 -7.33 3.19
N SER A 78 8.63 -7.56 2.66
CA SER A 78 8.96 -8.70 1.79
C SER A 78 8.03 -8.86 0.58
N CYS A 79 7.85 -7.80 -0.21
CA CYS A 79 7.00 -7.84 -1.42
C CYS A 79 7.82 -7.59 -2.70
N PRO A 80 8.28 -8.66 -3.39
CA PRO A 80 9.11 -8.54 -4.60
C PRO A 80 8.47 -7.71 -5.71
N PHE A 81 7.16 -7.88 -5.94
CA PHE A 81 6.43 -7.11 -6.94
C PHE A 81 6.57 -5.60 -6.73
N CYS A 82 6.32 -5.13 -5.50
CA CYS A 82 6.39 -3.71 -5.16
C CYS A 82 7.83 -3.20 -5.07
N ILE A 83 8.78 -4.00 -4.56
CA ILE A 83 10.22 -3.66 -4.56
C ILE A 83 10.67 -3.36 -5.98
N ASN A 84 10.34 -4.25 -6.92
CA ASN A 84 10.68 -4.13 -8.33
C ASN A 84 10.00 -2.90 -8.95
N ALA A 85 8.68 -2.78 -8.85
CA ALA A 85 7.92 -1.69 -9.47
C ALA A 85 8.39 -0.30 -9.00
N HIS A 86 8.43 -0.07 -7.68
CA HIS A 86 8.76 1.24 -7.13
C HIS A 86 10.26 1.50 -7.11
N GLY A 87 11.10 0.47 -6.94
CA GLY A 87 12.55 0.59 -7.06
C GLY A 87 12.99 1.01 -8.46
N THR A 88 12.33 0.49 -9.51
CA THR A 88 12.58 0.94 -10.89
C THR A 88 12.11 2.37 -11.10
N ILE A 89 10.93 2.76 -10.61
CA ILE A 89 10.45 4.14 -10.74
C ILE A 89 11.42 5.11 -10.06
N ALA A 90 11.79 4.84 -8.79
CA ALA A 90 12.76 5.64 -8.05
C ALA A 90 14.11 5.72 -8.80
N SER A 91 14.60 4.59 -9.33
CA SER A 91 15.84 4.54 -10.12
C SER A 91 15.80 5.32 -11.44
N LEU A 92 14.63 5.67 -11.96
CA LEU A 92 14.53 6.50 -13.17
C LEU A 92 14.70 8.00 -12.87
N VAL A 93 14.47 8.43 -11.63
CA VAL A 93 14.43 9.86 -11.26
C VAL A 93 15.39 10.23 -10.12
N LEU A 94 15.94 9.24 -9.41
CA LEU A 94 17.00 9.40 -8.40
C LEU A 94 18.31 8.75 -8.88
N ASN A 95 19.37 8.91 -8.08
CA ASN A 95 20.61 8.18 -8.28
C ASN A 95 20.39 6.67 -8.14
N LYS A 96 20.59 5.92 -9.23
CA LYS A 96 20.38 4.46 -9.31
C LYS A 96 21.21 3.68 -8.30
N THR A 97 22.47 4.08 -8.10
CA THR A 97 23.37 3.42 -7.16
C THR A 97 22.85 3.58 -5.74
N LEU A 98 22.46 4.80 -5.36
CA LEU A 98 21.88 5.08 -4.04
C LEU A 98 20.61 4.24 -3.78
N VAL A 99 19.68 4.21 -4.75
CA VAL A 99 18.45 3.42 -4.63
C VAL A 99 18.77 1.95 -4.45
N LYS A 100 19.69 1.41 -5.27
CA LYS A 100 20.12 0.01 -5.16
C LYS A 100 20.75 -0.28 -3.80
N GLU A 101 21.68 0.54 -3.33
CA GLU A 101 22.34 0.37 -2.02
C GLU A 101 21.32 0.33 -0.87
N LEU A 102 20.35 1.25 -0.86
CA LEU A 102 19.28 1.25 0.15
C LEU A 102 18.39 0.01 0.06
N LEU A 103 18.02 -0.42 -1.15
CA LEU A 103 17.23 -1.63 -1.35
C LEU A 103 17.99 -2.91 -0.97
N ASP A 104 19.31 -2.93 -1.12
CA ASP A 104 20.18 -4.03 -0.67
C ASP A 104 20.39 -4.03 0.86
N GLY A 105 20.09 -2.92 1.56
CA GLY A 105 20.23 -2.80 3.02
C GLY A 105 21.50 -2.13 3.49
N SER A 106 22.19 -1.44 2.59
CA SER A 106 23.34 -0.62 2.93
C SER A 106 22.91 0.75 3.49
N HIS A 107 23.80 1.36 4.27
CA HIS A 107 23.69 2.75 4.72
C HIS A 107 24.69 3.62 3.94
N PRO A 108 24.31 4.14 2.76
CA PRO A 108 25.25 4.87 1.92
C PRO A 108 25.78 6.13 2.64
N PRO A 109 27.10 6.38 2.58
CA PRO A 109 27.72 7.49 3.31
C PRO A 109 27.18 8.85 2.85
N ASN A 110 26.84 8.96 1.56
CA ASN A 110 26.35 10.18 0.92
C ASN A 110 24.82 10.35 1.01
N LEU A 111 24.11 9.55 1.83
CA LEU A 111 22.68 9.73 2.06
C LEU A 111 22.44 11.09 2.75
N PRO A 112 21.60 11.98 2.19
CA PRO A 112 21.29 13.26 2.83
C PRO A 112 20.77 13.07 4.27
N PRO A 113 21.23 13.86 5.27
CA PRO A 113 20.84 13.68 6.67
C PRO A 113 19.32 13.67 6.89
N LYS A 114 18.61 14.56 6.19
CA LYS A 114 17.14 14.62 6.19
C LYS A 114 16.49 13.32 5.68
N LEU A 115 17.06 12.71 4.64
CA LEU A 115 16.56 11.45 4.10
C LEU A 115 16.90 10.29 5.04
N ARG A 116 18.08 10.30 5.68
CA ARG A 116 18.47 9.29 6.66
C ARG A 116 17.50 9.24 7.85
N ILE A 117 17.27 10.39 8.51
CA ILE A 117 16.45 10.44 9.73
C ILE A 117 14.99 10.05 9.47
N ILE A 118 14.42 10.44 8.31
CA ILE A 118 13.05 10.01 7.98
C ILE A 118 13.01 8.52 7.65
N LEU A 119 13.99 7.97 6.92
CA LEU A 119 14.00 6.55 6.58
C LEU A 119 14.10 5.65 7.83
N ASP A 120 14.89 6.05 8.82
CA ASP A 120 15.00 5.34 10.11
C ASP A 120 13.63 5.30 10.82
N PHE A 121 12.90 6.42 10.83
CA PHE A 121 11.54 6.49 11.37
C PHE A 121 10.56 5.61 10.58
N LEU A 122 10.57 5.72 9.24
CA LEU A 122 9.65 4.99 8.36
C LEU A 122 9.88 3.48 8.43
N GLU A 123 11.11 3.02 8.68
CA GLU A 123 11.39 1.60 8.88
C GLU A 123 10.65 1.04 10.09
N ILE A 124 10.75 1.73 11.23
CA ILE A 124 10.06 1.35 12.47
C ILE A 124 8.55 1.41 12.25
N LEU A 125 8.05 2.50 11.67
CA LEU A 125 6.63 2.62 11.33
C LEU A 125 6.14 1.46 10.44
N ALA A 126 6.93 1.04 9.45
CA ALA A 126 6.55 -0.02 8.55
C ALA A 126 6.60 -1.41 9.22
N LYS A 127 7.56 -1.68 10.11
CA LYS A 127 7.79 -3.01 10.70
C LYS A 127 7.11 -3.18 12.05
N THR A 128 7.36 -2.24 12.96
CA THR A 128 7.04 -2.29 14.39
C THR A 128 6.48 -0.93 14.86
N PRO A 129 5.30 -0.48 14.34
CA PRO A 129 4.76 0.84 14.66
C PRO A 129 4.43 1.06 16.15
N ASP A 130 4.38 -0.01 16.95
CA ASP A 130 4.23 0.05 18.41
C ASP A 130 5.53 0.39 19.16
N GLU A 131 6.68 0.32 18.49
CA GLU A 131 7.99 0.68 19.02
C GLU A 131 8.35 2.15 18.73
N LEU A 132 7.45 2.90 18.08
CA LEU A 132 7.63 4.32 17.86
C LEU A 132 7.69 5.08 19.19
N THR A 133 8.64 6.00 19.30
CA THR A 133 8.82 6.81 20.51
C THR A 133 8.75 8.31 20.21
N LYS A 134 8.46 9.09 21.24
CA LYS A 134 8.38 10.54 21.15
C LYS A 134 9.73 11.17 20.77
N GLU A 135 10.83 10.59 21.23
CA GLU A 135 12.18 11.07 20.94
C GLU A 135 12.50 10.99 19.45
N GLN A 136 12.01 9.95 18.77
CA GLN A 136 12.20 9.78 17.33
C GLN A 136 11.51 10.88 16.52
N ILE A 137 10.26 11.21 16.86
CA ILE A 137 9.54 12.29 16.18
C ILE A 137 10.14 13.66 16.50
N VAL A 138 10.59 13.90 17.74
CA VAL A 138 11.32 15.13 18.09
C VAL A 138 12.59 15.26 17.27
N ALA A 139 13.36 14.17 17.11
CA ALA A 139 14.56 14.17 16.28
C ALA A 139 14.25 14.45 14.81
N VAL A 140 13.16 13.88 14.26
CA VAL A 140 12.69 14.16 12.90
C VAL A 140 12.38 15.65 12.72
N LEU A 141 11.60 16.25 13.62
CA LEU A 141 11.20 17.66 13.53
C LEU A 141 12.41 18.61 13.70
N GLN A 142 13.31 18.32 14.66
CA GLN A 142 14.53 19.10 14.89
C GLN A 142 15.51 19.05 13.71
N ASN A 143 15.43 18.03 12.84
CA ASN A 143 16.20 17.95 11.60
C ASN A 143 15.53 18.66 10.41
N GLY A 144 14.55 19.54 10.67
CA GLY A 144 13.95 20.40 9.66
C GLY A 144 12.95 19.70 8.74
N ILE A 145 12.41 18.55 9.17
CA ILE A 145 11.23 17.93 8.54
C ILE A 145 10.00 18.57 9.16
N SER A 146 9.21 19.25 8.34
CA SER A 146 7.95 19.84 8.81
C SER A 146 6.89 18.77 9.12
N THR A 147 5.89 19.12 9.93
CA THR A 147 4.71 18.28 10.19
C THR A 147 4.06 17.78 8.91
N GLN A 148 3.94 18.65 7.90
CA GLN A 148 3.38 18.31 6.59
C GLN A 148 4.24 17.30 5.82
N GLU A 149 5.56 17.48 5.80
CA GLU A 149 6.48 16.52 5.18
C GLU A 149 6.45 15.16 5.88
N PHE A 150 6.34 15.17 7.21
CA PHE A 150 6.21 13.95 7.99
C PHE A 150 4.90 13.23 7.64
N GLU A 151 3.78 13.95 7.61
CA GLU A 151 2.48 13.40 7.25
C GLU A 151 2.48 12.79 5.84
N ASP A 152 3.07 13.47 4.85
CA ASP A 152 3.24 12.96 3.48
C ASP A 152 4.00 11.62 3.47
N ALA A 153 5.09 11.53 4.24
CA ALA A 153 5.91 10.33 4.32
C ALA A 153 5.16 9.17 5.01
N VAL A 154 4.42 9.46 6.09
CA VAL A 154 3.56 8.48 6.78
C VAL A 154 2.45 7.98 5.87
N ALA A 155 1.83 8.85 5.06
CA ALA A 155 0.80 8.47 4.10
C ALA A 155 1.33 7.46 3.06
N VAL A 156 2.55 7.68 2.55
CA VAL A 156 3.21 6.73 1.65
C VAL A 156 3.42 5.38 2.34
N VAL A 157 3.96 5.34 3.55
CA VAL A 157 4.15 4.08 4.29
C VAL A 157 2.82 3.36 4.55
N ALA A 158 1.77 4.08 4.92
CA ALA A 158 0.45 3.51 5.13
C ALA A 158 -0.08 2.84 3.84
N LEU A 159 -0.11 3.58 2.73
CA LEU A 159 -0.59 3.11 1.43
C LEU A 159 0.18 1.89 0.91
N PHE A 160 1.51 1.90 1.05
CA PHE A 160 2.32 0.77 0.59
C PHE A 160 2.29 -0.40 1.56
N SER A 161 2.01 -0.18 2.85
CA SER A 161 1.71 -1.25 3.80
C SER A 161 0.40 -1.99 3.45
N ILE A 162 -0.58 -1.31 2.84
CA ILE A 162 -1.79 -1.94 2.28
C ILE A 162 -1.44 -2.69 1.01
N THR A 163 -0.81 -2.00 0.06
CA THR A 163 -0.55 -2.53 -1.29
C THR A 163 0.30 -3.80 -1.26
N VAL A 164 1.34 -3.84 -0.44
CA VAL A 164 2.25 -5.00 -0.34
C VAL A 164 1.53 -6.24 0.21
N ARG A 165 0.61 -6.04 1.16
CA ARG A 165 -0.20 -7.12 1.75
C ARG A 165 -1.19 -7.67 0.75
N CYS A 166 -1.86 -6.80 -0.02
CA CYS A 166 -2.70 -7.22 -1.14
C CYS A 166 -1.88 -7.97 -2.20
N ALA A 167 -0.72 -7.44 -2.60
CA ALA A 167 0.13 -8.04 -3.62
C ALA A 167 0.62 -9.44 -3.22
N ASN A 168 1.10 -9.59 -1.99
CA ASN A 168 1.55 -10.86 -1.45
C ASN A 168 0.40 -11.85 -1.26
N ALA A 169 -0.72 -11.41 -0.66
CA ALA A 169 -1.88 -12.27 -0.40
C ALA A 169 -2.55 -12.76 -1.67
N LEU A 170 -2.56 -11.95 -2.74
CA LEU A 170 -3.16 -12.30 -4.03
C LEU A 170 -2.17 -12.93 -5.01
N ASN A 171 -0.88 -12.99 -4.68
CA ASN A 171 0.19 -13.47 -5.56
C ASN A 171 0.25 -12.70 -6.88
N PHE A 172 0.60 -11.41 -6.80
CA PHE A 172 0.78 -10.58 -7.99
C PHE A 172 1.89 -11.13 -8.88
N ALA A 173 1.60 -11.23 -10.16
CA ALA A 173 2.56 -11.68 -11.15
C ALA A 173 3.64 -10.60 -11.38
N ALA A 174 4.90 -11.02 -11.33
CA ALA A 174 6.02 -10.19 -11.74
C ALA A 174 5.88 -9.81 -13.22
N LEU A 175 6.35 -8.60 -13.54
CA LEU A 175 6.53 -8.16 -14.92
C LEU A 175 7.93 -8.57 -15.40
N SER A 176 8.12 -8.70 -16.72
CA SER A 176 9.47 -8.76 -17.27
C SER A 176 10.19 -7.42 -17.08
N ASP A 177 11.52 -7.41 -17.12
CA ASP A 177 12.31 -6.18 -16.96
C ASP A 177 11.91 -5.08 -17.96
N GLU A 178 11.63 -5.46 -19.21
CA GLU A 178 11.17 -4.54 -20.24
C GLU A 178 9.81 -3.92 -19.91
N ASP A 179 8.85 -4.76 -19.49
CA ASP A 179 7.51 -4.33 -19.11
C ASP A 179 7.53 -3.50 -17.82
N GLN A 180 8.44 -3.79 -16.90
CA GLN A 180 8.65 -3.05 -15.68
C GLN A 180 9.16 -1.63 -15.97
N ILE A 181 10.16 -1.48 -16.85
CA ILE A 181 10.64 -0.15 -17.29
C ILE A 181 9.53 0.61 -18.02
N ARG A 182 8.75 -0.07 -18.88
CA ARG A 182 7.62 0.53 -19.61
C ARG A 182 6.53 1.02 -18.65
N ALA A 183 6.16 0.19 -17.67
CA ALA A 183 5.20 0.55 -16.63
C ALA A 183 5.71 1.73 -15.79
N ALA A 184 6.99 1.71 -15.39
CA ALA A 184 7.59 2.78 -14.59
C ALA A 184 7.55 4.14 -15.31
N LYS A 185 7.91 4.18 -16.60
CA LYS A 185 7.81 5.41 -17.42
C LYS A 185 6.36 5.90 -17.53
N ARG A 186 5.39 5.00 -17.69
CA ARG A 186 3.96 5.36 -17.72
C ARG A 186 3.49 5.92 -16.39
N MET A 187 3.86 5.29 -15.27
CA MET A 187 3.51 5.75 -13.91
C MET A 187 4.11 7.12 -13.58
N LEU A 188 5.31 7.43 -14.08
CA LEU A 188 5.89 8.77 -13.96
C LEU A 188 5.09 9.81 -14.76
N ALA A 189 4.66 9.47 -15.97
CA ALA A 189 3.92 10.38 -16.84
C ALA A 189 2.45 10.58 -16.45
N GLN A 190 1.78 9.51 -16.00
CA GLN A 190 0.32 9.46 -15.84
C GLN A 190 -0.13 9.46 -14.37
N GLY A 191 0.75 9.09 -13.44
CA GLY A 191 0.39 8.88 -12.04
C GLY A 191 -0.39 7.57 -11.83
N TYR A 192 -1.23 7.56 -10.80
CA TYR A 192 -1.94 6.39 -10.27
C TYR A 192 -3.45 6.38 -10.60
N VAL A 193 -3.97 7.45 -11.21
CA VAL A 193 -5.37 7.55 -11.65
C VAL A 193 -5.56 7.11 -13.09
N PHE A 194 -6.77 6.62 -13.39
CA PHE A 194 -7.22 6.43 -14.76
C PHE A 194 -7.95 7.70 -15.23
N GLY A 195 -7.32 8.51 -16.09
CA GLY A 195 -7.96 9.67 -16.72
C GLY A 195 -7.52 11.03 -16.17
N LYS A 196 -8.46 11.98 -16.06
CA LYS A 196 -8.19 13.41 -15.79
C LYS A 196 -8.35 13.84 -14.32
N ASP A 197 -8.64 12.92 -13.41
CA ASP A 197 -8.81 13.22 -11.97
C ASP A 197 -7.45 13.51 -11.30
N LYS A 198 -6.81 14.61 -11.71
CA LYS A 198 -5.61 15.12 -11.06
C LYS A 198 -6.04 15.99 -9.88
N MET A 199 -5.41 15.80 -8.74
CA MET A 199 -5.56 16.69 -7.60
C MET A 199 -4.63 17.88 -7.76
N ASP A 200 -5.16 19.06 -7.44
CA ASP A 200 -4.39 20.30 -7.32
C ASP A 200 -4.17 20.59 -5.83
N GLY A 201 -2.97 21.07 -5.48
CA GLY A 201 -2.59 21.43 -4.12
C GLY A 201 -2.08 20.27 -3.26
N HIS A 202 -1.84 20.57 -1.98
CA HIS A 202 -1.41 19.61 -0.98
C HIS A 202 -2.55 18.65 -0.59
N PRO A 203 -2.29 17.33 -0.47
CA PRO A 203 -3.31 16.35 -0.11
C PRO A 203 -3.87 16.51 1.32
N ASP A 204 -5.19 16.44 1.47
CA ASP A 204 -5.83 16.15 2.76
C ASP A 204 -5.76 14.64 3.04
N HIS A 205 -4.60 14.18 3.53
CA HIS A 205 -4.38 12.77 3.85
C HIS A 205 -5.35 12.23 4.92
N PRO A 206 -5.67 12.95 6.01
CA PRO A 206 -6.68 12.51 6.97
C PRO A 206 -8.04 12.21 6.35
N ALA A 207 -8.57 13.11 5.50
CA ALA A 207 -9.86 12.89 4.83
C ALA A 207 -9.82 11.70 3.86
N LEU A 208 -8.70 11.51 3.15
CA LEU A 208 -8.51 10.40 2.21
C LEU A 208 -8.39 9.05 2.94
N ALA A 209 -7.68 9.02 4.06
CA ALA A 209 -7.57 7.85 4.93
C ALA A 209 -8.93 7.45 5.49
N GLU A 210 -9.73 8.44 5.92
CA GLU A 210 -11.05 8.21 6.48
C GLU A 210 -12.07 7.74 5.43
N GLU A 211 -12.04 8.28 4.21
CA GLU A 211 -12.87 7.76 3.12
C GLU A 211 -12.51 6.30 2.79
N LEU A 212 -11.22 5.93 2.81
CA LEU A 212 -10.82 4.53 2.63
C LEU A 212 -11.32 3.65 3.78
N ARG A 213 -11.16 4.10 5.03
CA ARG A 213 -11.66 3.41 6.23
C ARG A 213 -13.16 3.16 6.12
N SER A 214 -13.94 4.20 5.86
CA SER A 214 -15.39 4.13 5.72
C SER A 214 -15.80 3.14 4.63
N ARG A 215 -15.19 3.25 3.44
CA ARG A 215 -15.52 2.42 2.28
C ARG A 215 -15.23 0.94 2.50
N VAL A 216 -14.10 0.63 3.14
CA VAL A 216 -13.60 -0.74 3.27
C VAL A 216 -14.07 -1.41 4.55
N LEU A 217 -14.30 -0.67 5.63
CA LEU A 217 -14.58 -1.26 6.94
C LEU A 217 -16.01 -1.00 7.44
N GLU A 218 -16.69 0.07 6.99
CA GLU A 218 -17.91 0.53 7.67
C GLU A 218 -19.16 0.52 6.80
N ARG A 219 -19.03 0.54 5.47
CA ARG A 219 -20.20 0.52 4.57
C ARG A 219 -20.68 -0.91 4.27
N PRO A 220 -21.99 -1.13 4.04
CA PRO A 220 -22.52 -2.45 3.67
C PRO A 220 -21.90 -3.01 2.39
N ARG A 221 -21.54 -4.29 2.41
CA ARG A 221 -20.91 -5.03 1.30
C ARG A 221 -21.37 -6.49 1.31
N LEU A 222 -20.74 -7.38 0.54
CA LEU A 222 -21.05 -8.82 0.59
C LEU A 222 -20.67 -9.43 1.94
N THR A 223 -19.58 -8.92 2.53
CA THR A 223 -19.10 -9.32 3.86
C THR A 223 -19.60 -8.36 4.94
N ASP A 224 -19.99 -8.92 6.08
CA ASP A 224 -20.49 -8.17 7.22
C ASP A 224 -19.49 -7.11 7.72
N ILE A 225 -20.02 -5.97 8.14
CA ILE A 225 -19.22 -4.84 8.67
C ILE A 225 -18.41 -5.29 9.90
N SER A 226 -19.06 -5.94 10.86
CA SER A 226 -18.42 -6.43 12.09
C SER A 226 -17.31 -7.43 11.80
N LEU A 227 -17.50 -8.32 10.81
CA LEU A 227 -16.46 -9.27 10.40
C LEU A 227 -15.25 -8.54 9.79
N ARG A 228 -15.48 -7.57 8.88
CA ARG A 228 -14.37 -6.79 8.29
C ARG A 228 -13.61 -5.98 9.33
N GLN A 229 -14.30 -5.36 10.29
CA GLN A 229 -13.68 -4.63 11.39
C GLN A 229 -12.87 -5.57 12.31
N ALA A 230 -13.42 -6.74 12.65
CA ALA A 230 -12.70 -7.74 13.45
C ALA A 230 -11.43 -8.24 12.74
N ILE A 231 -11.51 -8.51 11.43
CA ILE A 231 -10.35 -8.90 10.62
C ILE A 231 -9.31 -7.77 10.54
N ALA A 232 -9.74 -6.53 10.31
CA ALA A 232 -8.84 -5.38 10.28
C ALA A 232 -8.10 -5.18 11.60
N SER A 233 -8.81 -5.30 12.73
CA SER A 233 -8.23 -5.24 14.07
C SER A 233 -7.29 -6.43 14.34
N ARG A 234 -7.69 -7.65 13.96
CA ARG A 234 -6.86 -8.85 14.16
C ARG A 234 -5.55 -8.79 13.37
N ALA A 235 -5.56 -8.21 12.17
CA ALA A 235 -4.37 -8.02 11.35
C ALA A 235 -3.27 -7.17 12.04
N THR A 236 -3.62 -6.44 13.10
CA THR A 236 -2.72 -5.58 13.87
C THR A 236 -2.63 -5.99 15.34
N GLY A 237 -2.92 -7.26 15.65
CA GLY A 237 -2.78 -7.80 17.01
C GLY A 237 -4.03 -7.67 17.89
N GLY A 238 -5.16 -7.25 17.34
CA GLY A 238 -6.44 -7.22 18.04
C GLY A 238 -7.00 -8.60 18.42
N ALA A 239 -8.20 -8.58 19.02
CA ALA A 239 -8.89 -9.78 19.48
C ALA A 239 -9.12 -10.80 18.36
N ALA A 240 -9.17 -12.09 18.73
CA ALA A 240 -9.35 -13.17 17.77
C ALA A 240 -10.71 -13.07 17.06
N VAL A 241 -10.72 -13.37 15.76
CA VAL A 241 -11.97 -13.49 14.98
C VAL A 241 -12.60 -14.84 15.32
N ALA A 242 -13.91 -14.86 15.57
CA ALA A 242 -14.61 -16.06 16.05
C ALA A 242 -14.46 -17.28 15.11
N GLU A 243 -14.44 -17.04 13.80
CA GLU A 243 -14.21 -18.09 12.81
C GLU A 243 -12.69 -18.29 12.58
N PRO A 244 -12.13 -19.48 12.88
CA PRO A 244 -10.68 -19.71 12.84
C PRO A 244 -10.04 -19.44 11.48
N ILE A 245 -10.73 -19.73 10.37
CA ILE A 245 -10.18 -19.49 9.03
C ILE A 245 -10.00 -18.00 8.72
N TYR A 246 -10.88 -17.15 9.26
CA TYR A 246 -10.82 -15.70 9.08
C TYR A 246 -9.82 -15.08 10.07
N ASP A 247 -9.72 -15.63 11.28
CA ASP A 247 -8.68 -15.25 12.23
C ASP A 247 -7.28 -15.50 11.66
N HIS A 248 -7.04 -16.71 11.14
CA HIS A 248 -5.77 -17.08 10.53
C HIS A 248 -5.47 -16.21 9.29
N LEU A 249 -6.46 -15.97 8.43
CA LEU A 249 -6.31 -15.07 7.28
C LEU A 249 -5.87 -13.67 7.72
N ALA A 250 -6.54 -13.09 8.73
CA ALA A 250 -6.24 -11.76 9.24
C ALA A 250 -4.80 -11.66 9.76
N GLN A 251 -4.38 -12.62 10.58
CA GLN A 251 -3.01 -12.68 11.10
C GLN A 251 -1.98 -12.80 9.96
N GLN A 252 -2.21 -13.70 9.00
CA GLN A 252 -1.29 -13.90 7.90
C GLN A 252 -1.16 -12.66 7.03
N VAL A 253 -2.28 -12.03 6.62
CA VAL A 253 -2.24 -10.82 5.82
C VAL A 253 -1.55 -9.69 6.58
N GLY A 254 -1.82 -9.56 7.88
CA GLY A 254 -1.22 -8.54 8.75
C GLY A 254 0.29 -8.68 8.94
N GLN A 255 0.77 -9.89 9.27
CA GLN A 255 2.12 -10.11 9.78
C GLN A 255 3.06 -10.80 8.78
N TYR A 256 2.54 -11.74 7.98
CA TYR A 256 3.35 -12.64 7.16
C TYR A 256 2.76 -12.86 5.77
N SER A 257 2.27 -11.79 5.12
CA SER A 257 1.53 -11.89 3.86
C SER A 257 2.30 -12.64 2.76
N TYR A 258 3.64 -12.53 2.76
CA TYR A 258 4.55 -13.21 1.84
C TYR A 258 4.62 -14.74 2.03
N LYS A 259 4.06 -15.28 3.11
CA LYS A 259 3.96 -16.72 3.39
C LYS A 259 2.60 -17.33 3.05
N ILE A 260 1.64 -16.51 2.62
CA ILE A 260 0.31 -17.01 2.23
C ILE A 260 0.46 -17.90 1.01
N THR A 261 -0.20 -19.06 1.02
CA THR A 261 -0.19 -20.04 -0.07
C THR A 261 -1.49 -20.01 -0.87
N ASP A 262 -1.46 -20.63 -2.06
CA ASP A 262 -2.63 -20.78 -2.93
C ASP A 262 -3.74 -21.60 -2.23
N GLU A 263 -3.37 -22.70 -1.57
CA GLU A 263 -4.28 -23.57 -0.82
C GLU A 263 -4.99 -22.82 0.33
N GLN A 264 -4.28 -21.92 1.02
CA GLN A 264 -4.87 -21.14 2.11
C GLN A 264 -5.94 -20.18 1.60
N ILE A 265 -5.68 -19.47 0.50
CA ILE A 265 -6.68 -18.61 -0.12
C ILE A 265 -7.84 -19.43 -0.69
N GLU A 266 -7.59 -20.60 -1.27
CA GLU A 266 -8.64 -21.48 -1.77
C GLU A 266 -9.59 -21.93 -0.66
N LYS A 267 -9.08 -22.32 0.51
CA LYS A 267 -9.92 -22.65 1.68
C LYS A 267 -10.79 -21.46 2.10
N VAL A 268 -10.27 -20.24 2.06
CA VAL A 268 -11.06 -19.03 2.35
C VAL A 268 -12.14 -18.83 1.30
N VAL A 269 -11.83 -19.00 0.01
CA VAL A 269 -12.83 -18.93 -1.09
C VAL A 269 -13.92 -19.99 -0.92
N GLN A 270 -13.56 -21.22 -0.53
CA GLN A 270 -14.53 -22.28 -0.25
C GLN A 270 -15.43 -21.90 0.94
N LYS A 271 -14.87 -21.34 2.02
CA LYS A 271 -15.63 -20.90 3.19
C LYS A 271 -16.56 -19.73 2.89
N THR A 272 -16.10 -18.73 2.14
CA THR A 272 -16.93 -17.57 1.77
C THR A 272 -17.92 -17.87 0.65
N GLY A 273 -17.70 -18.95 -0.11
CA GLY A 273 -18.44 -19.26 -1.33
C GLY A 273 -18.23 -18.23 -2.46
N SER A 274 -17.30 -17.30 -2.33
CA SER A 274 -17.16 -16.16 -3.24
C SER A 274 -15.78 -15.53 -3.23
N GLU A 275 -15.11 -15.50 -4.39
CA GLU A 275 -13.86 -14.74 -4.54
C GLU A 275 -14.03 -13.25 -4.24
N LYS A 276 -15.22 -12.67 -4.47
CA LYS A 276 -15.48 -11.26 -4.16
C LYS A 276 -15.56 -11.03 -2.65
N ALA A 277 -16.19 -11.93 -1.90
CA ALA A 277 -16.17 -11.88 -0.44
C ALA A 277 -14.74 -12.11 0.09
N THR A 278 -14.00 -13.08 -0.43
CA THR A 278 -12.59 -13.30 -0.07
C THR A 278 -11.72 -12.06 -0.35
N PHE A 279 -11.92 -11.40 -1.49
CA PHE A 279 -11.25 -10.13 -1.80
C PHE A 279 -11.57 -9.05 -0.76
N GLU A 280 -12.83 -8.93 -0.33
CA GLU A 280 -13.23 -7.97 0.71
C GLU A 280 -12.53 -8.25 2.05
N LEU A 281 -12.40 -9.52 2.47
CA LEU A 281 -11.72 -9.89 3.72
C LEU A 281 -10.20 -9.64 3.66
N ILE A 282 -9.54 -10.02 2.56
CA ILE A 282 -8.09 -9.75 2.34
C ILE A 282 -7.84 -8.24 2.38
N THR A 283 -8.68 -7.48 1.68
CA THR A 283 -8.57 -6.02 1.63
C THR A 283 -8.81 -5.39 3.00
N ALA A 284 -9.79 -5.87 3.77
CA ALA A 284 -10.05 -5.38 5.12
C ALA A 284 -8.85 -5.59 6.05
N ALA A 285 -8.20 -6.76 6.00
CA ALA A 285 -6.97 -7.02 6.76
C ALA A 285 -5.82 -6.10 6.32
N ALA A 286 -5.60 -5.94 5.01
CA ALA A 286 -4.54 -5.09 4.48
C ALA A 286 -4.76 -3.60 4.81
N VAL A 287 -5.99 -3.11 4.66
CA VAL A 287 -6.39 -1.73 4.99
C VAL A 287 -6.29 -1.48 6.49
N GLY A 288 -6.70 -2.42 7.34
CA GLY A 288 -6.48 -2.34 8.79
C GLY A 288 -5.00 -2.16 9.14
N ALA A 289 -4.12 -2.96 8.54
CA ALA A 289 -2.68 -2.86 8.77
C ALA A 289 -2.06 -1.54 8.29
N GLY A 290 -2.54 -0.98 7.17
CA GLY A 290 -2.09 0.33 6.68
C GLY A 290 -2.60 1.50 7.52
N LEU A 291 -3.90 1.50 7.82
CA LEU A 291 -4.53 2.55 8.64
C LEU A 291 -3.99 2.54 10.07
N TYR A 292 -3.62 1.38 10.63
CA TYR A 292 -2.96 1.33 11.91
C TYR A 292 -1.61 2.08 11.93
N ARG A 293 -0.84 1.98 10.84
CA ARG A 293 0.42 2.72 10.69
C ARG A 293 0.15 4.22 10.51
N TRP A 294 -0.86 4.56 9.72
CA TRP A 294 -1.33 5.94 9.60
C TRP A 294 -1.68 6.53 10.97
N ASP A 295 -2.54 5.85 11.73
CA ASP A 295 -3.01 6.29 13.05
C ASP A 295 -1.86 6.41 14.05
N LYS A 296 -0.91 5.46 14.07
CA LYS A 296 0.28 5.51 14.92
C LYS A 296 1.21 6.67 14.58
N GLY A 297 1.44 6.92 13.29
CA GLY A 297 2.24 8.04 12.82
C GLY A 297 1.63 9.39 13.22
N LEU A 298 0.31 9.53 13.10
CA LEU A 298 -0.37 10.76 13.53
C LEU A 298 -0.41 10.92 15.05
N SER A 299 -0.65 9.84 15.81
CA SER A 299 -0.70 9.89 17.28
C SER A 299 0.63 10.40 17.84
N ILE A 300 1.76 9.85 17.38
CA ILE A 300 3.07 10.24 17.92
C ILE A 300 3.42 11.69 17.57
N LEU A 301 2.97 12.19 16.41
CA LEU A 301 3.11 13.58 16.01
C LEU A 301 2.26 14.52 16.89
N GLN A 302 1.04 14.12 17.21
CA GLN A 302 0.17 14.88 18.12
C GLN A 302 0.75 14.92 19.55
N GLU A 303 1.27 13.80 20.05
CA GLU A 303 1.93 13.73 21.36
C GLU A 303 3.15 14.66 21.45
N ALA A 304 3.92 14.78 20.37
CA ALA A 304 5.05 15.70 20.28
C ALA A 304 4.60 17.17 20.33
N ASN A 305 3.53 17.52 19.62
CA ASN A 305 3.00 18.89 19.56
C ASN A 305 2.20 19.30 20.82
N GLY A 306 1.56 18.34 21.50
CA GLY A 306 0.77 18.60 22.72
C GLY A 306 1.60 18.67 24.01
N SER A 307 2.91 18.41 23.94
CA SER A 307 3.83 18.44 25.08
C SER A 307 4.70 19.70 25.16
N SER A 308 4.38 20.72 24.36
CA SER A 308 5.03 22.04 24.35
C SER A 308 4.27 23.05 25.17
#